data_AF-A0A8J3DE95-F1
#
_entry.id   AF-A0A8J3DE95-F1
#
_cell.length_a   1.000
_cell.length_b   1.000
_cell.length_c   1.000
_cell.angle_alpha   90.00
_cell.angle_beta   90.00
_cell.angle_gamma   90.00
#
_symmetry.space_group_name_H-M   'P 1'
#
loop_
_entity.id
_entity.type
_entity.pdbx_description
1 polymer ?
#
loop_
_entity_poly.entity_id
_entity_poly.type
_entity_poly.pdbx_seq_one_letter_code
_entity_poly.pdbx_strand_id
1 'polypeptide(L)'
;MKYAVLLLILLSSHLGFGQSGESLRWTEPFGRATIFTARADTTLRLEISLSNPEAAEQATIQLIRNGQKYAGSGQKRMGEEKLPKAEGQTVVLTKRVPLAEGDNTWQAEVTTPEGVKMRSPLLRIVRRVRKPNLYLLCVGVPYNLRYTRRDAQAIFNRFKTQEGHLFGKVEGKLLVCAQDTRYSPLGQTLSDLQREEMTEEDVLILFFSSHGTPSSLEGKDFGLVSNDASFGVRDERYVLLLYQKDIISNIENLPCKRIVLLDACHSGAAGGEKKWIGTLLEAQNIVAQTPSGLVTITSSSGSESSWEHPTWQQGAFTFALLEGLAGRADVAERGRKKDGIITVGELSQHVQNRVPHLVDSVFQESQHPRVYNPSALDYPIFNYKMKEKEVPLTTPVCAESEEKPSSGRKMAVLGLLPGSSSEMDRQLTEKVTESLRRSFSDYGVEEGKEKLIRDGTVIAIIDGYPPKSRGLANEFGVDCFCFVTRATSAYSQDATTRKWRAEVKFRLYFVSAHSQEILADRELTETGVGIDRAAAESAGIAAICQKIRNAKIVLKPMIPTTRN
;
A
#
# COMPACT_ATOMS: atom_id res chain seq x y z
N MET A 1 -42.37 -40.10 -26.73
CA MET A 1 -41.69 -39.32 -27.80
C MET A 1 -40.71 -40.26 -28.48
N LYS A 2 -40.80 -40.47 -29.81
CA LYS A 2 -40.03 -41.54 -30.48
C LYS A 2 -38.51 -41.27 -30.56
N TYR A 3 -38.08 -40.02 -30.33
CA TYR A 3 -36.68 -39.61 -30.36
C TYR A 3 -36.46 -38.39 -29.46
N ALA A 4 -35.35 -38.36 -28.71
CA ALA A 4 -34.89 -37.19 -27.95
C ALA A 4 -33.37 -37.00 -28.15
N VAL A 5 -32.96 -35.74 -28.34
CA VAL A 5 -31.55 -35.33 -28.37
C VAL A 5 -31.30 -34.48 -27.13
N LEU A 6 -30.47 -34.98 -26.21
CA LEU A 6 -30.04 -34.22 -25.03
C LEU A 6 -28.61 -33.74 -25.22
N LEU A 7 -28.36 -32.51 -24.77
CA LEU A 7 -27.03 -31.92 -24.70
C LEU A 7 -26.71 -31.66 -23.22
N LEU A 8 -25.73 -32.37 -22.69
CA LEU A 8 -25.27 -32.32 -21.30
C LEU A 8 -23.89 -31.66 -21.22
N ILE A 9 -23.58 -31.05 -20.07
CA ILE A 9 -22.27 -30.41 -19.81
C ILE A 9 -21.52 -31.18 -18.74
N LEU A 10 -20.21 -31.35 -18.96
CA LEU A 10 -19.23 -31.65 -17.92
C LEU A 10 -18.21 -30.50 -17.85
N LEU A 11 -18.20 -29.75 -16.74
CA LEU A 11 -17.19 -28.74 -16.46
C LEU A 11 -15.97 -29.41 -15.82
N SER A 12 -14.78 -29.16 -16.34
CA SER A 12 -13.53 -29.63 -15.74
C SER A 12 -13.07 -28.63 -14.68
N SER A 13 -13.33 -28.89 -13.41
CA SER A 13 -12.71 -28.11 -12.33
C SER A 13 -11.21 -28.41 -12.28
N HIS A 14 -10.38 -27.49 -12.79
CA HIS A 14 -8.96 -27.47 -12.46
C HIS A 14 -8.78 -26.90 -11.04
N LEU A 15 -9.19 -27.67 -10.03
CA LEU A 15 -8.65 -27.52 -8.67
C LEU A 15 -7.88 -28.80 -8.39
N GLY A 16 -6.56 -28.71 -8.50
CA GLY A 16 -5.67 -29.78 -8.08
C GLY A 16 -5.67 -29.87 -6.56
N PHE A 17 -6.55 -30.67 -6.00
CA PHE A 17 -6.30 -31.40 -4.76
C PHE A 17 -6.90 -32.79 -4.92
N GLY A 18 -6.12 -33.80 -4.55
CA GLY A 18 -6.45 -35.19 -4.79
C GLY A 18 -7.71 -35.65 -4.08
N GLN A 19 -8.22 -36.76 -4.62
CA GLN A 19 -9.34 -37.60 -4.18
C GLN A 19 -10.69 -37.33 -4.88
N SER A 20 -11.14 -38.39 -5.56
CA SER A 20 -12.46 -38.63 -6.16
C SER A 20 -13.03 -37.51 -7.02
N GLY A 21 -12.68 -37.55 -8.32
CA GLY A 21 -13.41 -36.84 -9.36
C GLY A 21 -14.81 -37.44 -9.52
N GLU A 22 -15.76 -36.99 -8.69
CA GLU A 22 -17.18 -37.13 -9.01
C GLU A 22 -17.50 -36.14 -10.12
N SER A 23 -17.59 -36.64 -11.35
CA SER A 23 -18.26 -35.94 -12.43
C SER A 23 -19.72 -35.78 -12.05
N LEU A 24 -20.11 -34.60 -11.55
CA LEU A 24 -21.51 -34.21 -11.39
C LEU A 24 -22.19 -34.21 -12.76
N ARG A 25 -22.82 -35.34 -13.13
CA ARG A 25 -23.73 -35.44 -14.28
C ARG A 25 -24.98 -34.62 -13.94
N TRP A 26 -25.09 -33.42 -14.51
CA TRP A 26 -26.38 -32.73 -14.54
C TRP A 26 -27.28 -33.46 -15.55
N THR A 27 -28.04 -34.43 -15.07
CA THR A 27 -29.15 -35.02 -15.84
C THR A 27 -30.30 -34.02 -15.87
N GLU A 28 -30.50 -33.43 -17.05
CA GLU A 28 -31.64 -32.60 -17.47
C GLU A 28 -31.70 -31.15 -16.98
N PRO A 29 -31.49 -30.15 -17.87
CA PRO A 29 -32.07 -28.83 -17.66
C PRO A 29 -33.55 -28.91 -18.06
N PHE A 30 -34.43 -29.18 -17.11
CA PHE A 30 -35.82 -28.73 -17.24
C PHE A 30 -35.80 -27.20 -17.30
N GLY A 31 -35.84 -26.64 -18.50
CA GLY A 31 -36.01 -25.20 -18.74
C GLY A 31 -34.71 -24.41 -18.96
N ARG A 32 -34.91 -23.12 -19.25
CA ARG A 32 -33.92 -22.09 -19.62
C ARG A 32 -32.83 -21.84 -18.55
N ALA A 33 -32.15 -22.86 -18.06
CA ALA A 33 -31.05 -22.71 -17.12
C ALA A 33 -29.89 -21.98 -17.79
N THR A 34 -29.46 -20.85 -17.21
CA THR A 34 -28.25 -20.13 -17.60
C THR A 34 -27.11 -20.63 -16.73
N ILE A 35 -26.05 -21.13 -17.36
CA ILE A 35 -24.90 -21.68 -16.65
C ILE A 35 -23.76 -20.66 -16.69
N PHE A 36 -23.19 -20.35 -15.52
CA PHE A 36 -22.01 -19.50 -15.40
C PHE A 36 -20.77 -20.38 -15.25
N THR A 37 -19.72 -20.13 -16.03
CA THR A 37 -18.47 -20.92 -15.98
C THR A 37 -17.38 -20.17 -15.24
N ALA A 38 -16.37 -20.90 -14.74
CA ALA A 38 -15.15 -20.26 -14.26
C ALA A 38 -14.37 -19.66 -15.44
N ARG A 39 -13.55 -18.63 -15.19
CA ARG A 39 -12.79 -17.91 -16.23
C ARG A 39 -11.80 -18.82 -16.98
N ALA A 40 -11.23 -19.80 -16.28
CA ALA A 40 -10.28 -20.79 -16.79
C ALA A 40 -10.91 -21.83 -17.73
N ASP A 41 -12.24 -21.93 -17.74
CA ASP A 41 -12.98 -22.83 -18.64
C ASP A 41 -12.98 -22.23 -20.05
N THR A 42 -11.91 -22.50 -20.79
CA THR A 42 -11.77 -22.12 -22.20
C THR A 42 -12.41 -23.14 -23.13
N THR A 43 -12.66 -24.36 -22.62
CA THR A 43 -13.27 -25.45 -23.37
C THR A 43 -14.36 -26.13 -22.54
N LEU A 44 -15.46 -26.48 -23.17
CA LEU A 44 -16.53 -27.28 -22.56
C LEU A 44 -16.53 -28.68 -23.12
N ARG A 45 -16.80 -29.66 -22.26
CA ARG A 45 -17.16 -31.01 -22.68
C ARG A 45 -18.67 -31.09 -22.82
N LEU A 46 -19.13 -31.23 -24.06
CA LEU A 46 -20.53 -31.50 -24.41
C LEU A 46 -20.72 -33.01 -24.55
N GLU A 47 -21.73 -33.55 -23.89
CA GLU A 47 -22.15 -34.93 -24.04
C GLU A 47 -23.53 -34.95 -24.70
N ILE A 48 -23.64 -35.60 -25.85
CA ILE A 48 -24.89 -35.69 -26.61
C ILE A 48 -25.44 -37.09 -26.45
N SER A 49 -26.68 -37.22 -25.99
CA SER A 49 -27.36 -38.50 -25.84
C SER A 49 -28.58 -38.58 -26.76
N LEU A 50 -28.70 -39.71 -27.47
CA LEU A 50 -29.85 -40.08 -28.28
C LEU A 50 -30.55 -41.29 -27.67
N SER A 51 -31.86 -41.19 -27.46
CA SER A 51 -32.66 -42.21 -26.78
C SER A 51 -33.13 -43.38 -27.67
N ASN A 52 -32.77 -43.41 -28.96
CA ASN A 52 -33.15 -44.48 -29.88
C ASN A 52 -31.96 -44.88 -30.78
N PRO A 53 -31.38 -46.09 -30.60
CA PRO A 53 -30.21 -46.58 -31.34
C PRO A 53 -30.42 -46.74 -32.85
N GLU A 54 -31.62 -47.16 -33.28
CA GLU A 54 -31.91 -47.45 -34.69
C GLU A 54 -31.84 -46.18 -35.56
N ALA A 55 -32.23 -45.03 -35.01
CA ALA A 55 -32.13 -43.74 -35.70
C ALA A 55 -30.72 -43.12 -35.63
N ALA A 56 -29.80 -43.72 -34.87
CA ALA A 56 -28.41 -43.26 -34.80
C ALA A 56 -27.50 -43.96 -35.81
N GLU A 57 -27.93 -45.10 -36.37
CA GLU A 57 -27.17 -45.81 -37.38
C GLU A 57 -27.08 -44.96 -38.65
N GLN A 58 -25.87 -44.56 -39.03
CA GLN A 58 -25.57 -43.67 -40.16
C GLN A 58 -26.09 -42.22 -40.06
N ALA A 59 -26.71 -41.83 -38.95
CA ALA A 59 -27.12 -40.45 -38.71
C ALA A 59 -25.92 -39.51 -38.53
N THR A 60 -26.14 -38.25 -38.87
CA THR A 60 -25.15 -37.19 -38.76
C THR A 60 -25.51 -36.18 -37.68
N ILE A 61 -24.50 -35.53 -37.12
CA ILE A 61 -24.65 -34.49 -36.12
C ILE A 61 -23.92 -33.21 -36.51
N GLN A 62 -24.59 -32.08 -36.31
CA GLN A 62 -24.07 -30.73 -36.50
C GLN A 62 -24.29 -29.91 -35.22
N LEU A 63 -23.20 -29.39 -34.65
CA LEU A 63 -23.29 -28.43 -33.56
C LEU A 63 -23.64 -27.04 -34.11
N ILE A 64 -24.49 -26.32 -33.39
CA ILE A 64 -24.88 -24.94 -33.68
C ILE A 64 -24.41 -24.07 -32.51
N ARG A 65 -23.62 -23.05 -32.81
CA ARG A 65 -23.12 -22.06 -31.86
C ARG A 65 -23.67 -20.69 -32.22
N ASN A 66 -24.32 -20.02 -31.28
CA ASN A 66 -24.88 -18.67 -31.47
C ASN A 66 -25.77 -18.58 -32.73
N GLY A 67 -26.54 -19.64 -33.01
CA GLY A 67 -27.41 -19.74 -34.18
C GLY A 67 -26.74 -20.14 -35.50
N GLN A 68 -25.40 -20.28 -35.54
CA GLN A 68 -24.65 -20.68 -36.73
C GLN A 68 -24.06 -22.08 -36.64
N LYS A 69 -23.96 -22.79 -37.76
CA LYS A 69 -23.29 -24.10 -37.83
C LYS A 69 -21.84 -23.95 -37.38
N TYR A 70 -21.47 -24.68 -36.34
CA TYR A 70 -20.11 -24.68 -35.80
C TYR A 70 -19.24 -25.64 -36.61
N ALA A 71 -18.20 -25.10 -37.26
CA ALA A 71 -17.30 -25.84 -38.15
C ALA A 71 -15.96 -26.28 -37.49
N GLY A 72 -15.76 -25.99 -36.20
CA GLY A 72 -14.46 -26.14 -35.53
C GLY A 72 -13.40 -25.11 -35.96
N SER A 73 -12.26 -25.10 -35.29
CA SER A 73 -11.08 -24.31 -35.66
C SER A 73 -9.81 -25.17 -35.58
N GLY A 74 -8.95 -25.14 -36.61
CA GLY A 74 -7.69 -25.90 -36.69
C GLY A 74 -7.70 -27.04 -37.71
N GLN A 75 -6.73 -27.97 -37.61
CA GLN A 75 -6.47 -29.07 -38.56
C GLN A 75 -7.60 -30.11 -38.72
N LYS A 76 -8.66 -30.07 -37.89
CA LYS A 76 -9.88 -30.86 -38.08
C LYS A 76 -11.07 -29.93 -38.24
N ARG A 77 -11.53 -29.77 -39.49
CA ARG A 77 -12.83 -29.18 -39.80
C ARG A 77 -13.90 -30.06 -39.13
N MET A 78 -14.54 -29.56 -38.07
CA MET A 78 -15.68 -30.21 -37.41
C MET A 78 -16.96 -29.80 -38.13
N GLY A 79 -17.16 -30.36 -39.32
CA GLY A 79 -18.42 -30.24 -40.04
C GLY A 79 -19.48 -31.21 -39.50
N GLU A 80 -20.42 -31.57 -40.35
CA GLU A 80 -21.38 -32.64 -40.10
C GLU A 80 -20.65 -33.98 -39.94
N GLU A 81 -20.81 -34.64 -38.78
CA GLU A 81 -20.08 -35.86 -38.43
C GLU A 81 -21.01 -37.05 -38.22
N LYS A 82 -20.52 -38.27 -38.48
CA LYS A 82 -21.27 -39.50 -38.20
C LYS A 82 -21.29 -39.80 -36.69
N LEU A 83 -22.42 -40.29 -36.21
CA LEU A 83 -22.57 -40.73 -34.82
C LEU A 83 -21.82 -42.06 -34.56
N PRO A 84 -21.31 -42.27 -33.33
CA PRO A 84 -20.67 -43.52 -32.93
C PRO A 84 -21.69 -44.66 -32.81
N LYS A 85 -21.21 -45.91 -32.75
CA LYS A 85 -22.07 -47.08 -32.49
C LYS A 85 -22.75 -46.95 -31.13
N ALA A 86 -23.98 -47.44 -31.03
CA ALA A 86 -24.77 -47.37 -29.81
C ALA A 86 -24.14 -48.17 -28.66
N GLU A 87 -24.21 -47.61 -27.45
CA GLU A 87 -23.89 -48.28 -26.19
C GLU A 87 -25.21 -48.56 -25.46
N GLY A 88 -25.75 -49.77 -25.65
CA GLY A 88 -27.06 -50.13 -25.10
C GLY A 88 -28.20 -49.39 -25.80
N GLN A 89 -29.10 -48.75 -25.03
CA GLN A 89 -30.26 -48.02 -25.57
C GLN A 89 -29.94 -46.56 -25.94
N THR A 90 -28.69 -46.11 -25.77
CA THR A 90 -28.31 -44.72 -26.02
C THR A 90 -27.05 -44.61 -26.86
N VAL A 91 -26.95 -43.53 -27.64
CA VAL A 91 -25.70 -43.16 -28.32
C VAL A 91 -25.13 -41.93 -27.66
N VAL A 92 -23.88 -42.00 -27.19
CA VAL A 92 -23.20 -40.91 -26.50
C VAL A 92 -22.04 -40.38 -27.32
N LEU A 93 -22.05 -39.07 -27.60
CA LEU A 93 -20.93 -38.37 -28.23
C LEU A 93 -20.38 -37.31 -27.29
N THR A 94 -19.09 -37.42 -26.95
CA THR A 94 -18.35 -36.40 -26.21
C THR A 94 -17.63 -35.46 -27.17
N LYS A 95 -17.81 -34.15 -27.01
CA LYS A 95 -17.06 -33.12 -27.75
C LYS A 95 -16.47 -32.06 -26.84
N ARG A 96 -15.23 -31.65 -27.12
CA ARG A 96 -14.62 -30.46 -26.53
C ARG A 96 -14.80 -29.28 -27.47
N VAL A 97 -15.45 -28.21 -27.01
CA VAL A 97 -15.70 -27.00 -27.81
C VAL A 97 -15.21 -25.74 -27.09
N PRO A 98 -14.68 -24.74 -27.80
CA PRO A 98 -14.20 -23.50 -27.19
C PRO A 98 -15.37 -22.61 -26.75
N LEU A 99 -15.19 -21.95 -25.61
CA LEU A 99 -16.08 -20.88 -25.14
C LEU A 99 -15.55 -19.50 -25.56
N ALA A 100 -16.43 -18.64 -26.06
CA ALA A 100 -16.13 -17.23 -26.27
C ALA A 100 -16.44 -16.46 -25.00
N GLU A 101 -15.92 -15.25 -24.89
CA GLU A 101 -16.34 -14.31 -23.86
C GLU A 101 -17.82 -13.94 -24.02
N GLY A 102 -18.52 -13.75 -22.91
CA GLY A 102 -19.94 -13.41 -22.89
C GLY A 102 -20.86 -14.61 -23.14
N ASP A 103 -21.97 -14.36 -23.82
CA ASP A 103 -23.01 -15.34 -24.11
C ASP A 103 -22.57 -16.37 -25.16
N ASN A 104 -22.69 -17.65 -24.81
CA ASN A 104 -22.53 -18.78 -25.71
C ASN A 104 -23.82 -19.60 -25.67
N THR A 105 -24.51 -19.70 -26.81
CA THR A 105 -25.65 -20.61 -26.95
C THR A 105 -25.26 -21.80 -27.80
N TRP A 106 -25.50 -23.01 -27.31
CA TRP A 106 -25.21 -24.26 -28.00
C TRP A 106 -26.47 -25.09 -28.24
N GLN A 107 -26.52 -25.75 -29.40
CA GLN A 107 -27.56 -26.71 -29.76
C GLN A 107 -26.95 -27.81 -30.61
N ALA A 108 -27.42 -29.05 -30.47
CA ALA A 108 -27.09 -30.14 -31.37
C ALA A 108 -28.26 -30.37 -32.35
N GLU A 109 -27.96 -30.46 -33.65
CA GLU A 109 -28.87 -30.90 -34.69
C GLU A 109 -28.44 -32.29 -35.16
N VAL A 110 -29.32 -33.28 -35.08
CA VAL A 110 -29.11 -34.64 -35.60
C VAL A 110 -29.99 -34.82 -36.84
N THR A 111 -29.41 -35.33 -37.92
CA THR A 111 -30.12 -35.68 -39.15
C THR A 111 -30.09 -37.19 -39.33
N THR A 112 -31.25 -37.84 -39.38
CA THR A 112 -31.35 -39.29 -39.64
C THR A 112 -31.10 -39.60 -41.13
N PRO A 113 -30.82 -40.87 -41.51
CA PRO A 113 -30.68 -41.26 -42.91
C PRO A 113 -31.89 -40.91 -43.79
N GLU A 114 -33.09 -40.87 -43.21
CA GLU A 114 -34.35 -40.50 -43.87
C GLU A 114 -34.54 -38.98 -44.00
N GLY A 115 -33.56 -38.18 -43.55
CA GLY A 115 -33.57 -36.72 -43.62
C GLY A 115 -34.36 -36.04 -42.49
N VAL A 116 -34.79 -36.78 -41.47
CA VAL A 116 -35.50 -36.20 -40.31
C VAL A 116 -34.50 -35.46 -39.44
N LYS A 117 -34.79 -34.19 -39.16
CA LYS A 117 -33.95 -33.33 -38.31
C LYS A 117 -34.52 -33.18 -36.91
N MET A 118 -33.66 -33.35 -35.92
CA MET A 118 -34.00 -33.23 -34.51
C MET A 118 -33.01 -32.31 -33.82
N ARG A 119 -33.49 -31.45 -32.93
CA ARG A 119 -32.66 -30.50 -32.21
C ARG A 119 -32.77 -30.67 -30.72
N SER A 120 -31.65 -30.52 -30.02
CA SER A 120 -31.65 -30.40 -28.56
C SER A 120 -32.29 -29.07 -28.11
N PRO A 121 -32.68 -28.93 -26.84
CA PRO A 121 -32.90 -27.61 -26.24
C PRO A 121 -31.68 -26.69 -26.39
N LEU A 122 -31.91 -25.37 -26.35
CA LEU A 122 -30.85 -24.37 -26.33
C LEU A 122 -30.16 -24.36 -24.97
N LEU A 123 -28.84 -24.51 -24.99
CA LEU A 123 -27.99 -24.43 -23.82
C LEU A 123 -27.29 -23.07 -23.78
N ARG A 124 -27.64 -22.21 -22.82
CA ARG A 124 -27.04 -20.88 -22.65
C ARG A 124 -25.96 -20.89 -21.57
N ILE A 125 -24.78 -20.41 -21.93
CA ILE A 125 -23.59 -20.42 -21.07
C ILE A 125 -22.95 -19.03 -21.12
N VAL A 126 -22.73 -18.41 -19.96
CA VAL A 126 -22.13 -17.07 -19.86
C VAL A 126 -20.71 -17.18 -19.30
N ARG A 127 -19.71 -16.94 -20.15
CA ARG A 127 -18.31 -16.82 -19.72
C ARG A 127 -18.03 -15.36 -19.36
N ARG A 128 -18.06 -15.04 -18.06
CA ARG A 128 -17.69 -13.71 -17.57
C ARG A 128 -16.16 -13.63 -17.43
N VAL A 129 -15.51 -12.84 -18.28
CA VAL A 129 -14.11 -12.46 -18.09
C VAL A 129 -14.11 -11.10 -17.41
N ARG A 130 -14.13 -11.08 -16.07
CA ARG A 130 -13.85 -9.83 -15.35
C ARG A 130 -12.36 -9.55 -15.56
N LYS A 131 -12.03 -8.36 -16.05
CA LYS A 131 -10.63 -7.91 -16.08
C LYS A 131 -10.18 -7.68 -14.63
N PRO A 132 -8.93 -8.03 -14.27
CA PRO A 132 -8.41 -7.72 -12.94
C PRO A 132 -8.41 -6.21 -12.73
N ASN A 133 -8.53 -5.75 -11.50
CA ASN A 133 -8.27 -4.37 -11.13
C ASN A 133 -6.79 -4.18 -10.80
N LEU A 134 -6.30 -2.96 -11.01
CA LEU A 134 -4.98 -2.53 -10.56
C LEU A 134 -5.16 -1.51 -9.43
N TYR A 135 -4.54 -1.79 -8.29
CA TYR A 135 -4.37 -0.87 -7.18
C TYR A 135 -2.96 -0.28 -7.23
N LEU A 136 -2.83 1.04 -7.13
CA LEU A 136 -1.57 1.74 -7.34
C LEU A 136 -1.30 2.74 -6.20
N LEU A 137 -0.18 2.59 -5.51
CA LEU A 137 0.33 3.60 -4.59
C LEU A 137 1.69 4.09 -5.11
N CYS A 138 1.77 5.36 -5.50
CA CYS A 138 3.03 5.97 -5.92
C CYS A 138 3.41 7.06 -4.92
N VAL A 139 4.61 6.96 -4.36
CA VAL A 139 5.14 7.86 -3.33
C VAL A 139 6.43 8.48 -3.83
N GLY A 140 6.50 9.80 -3.84
CA GLY A 140 7.71 10.56 -4.18
C GLY A 140 8.05 11.54 -3.07
N VAL A 141 9.06 11.22 -2.26
CA VAL A 141 9.43 12.01 -1.08
C VAL A 141 10.28 13.22 -1.49
N PRO A 142 9.80 14.47 -1.33
CA PRO A 142 10.52 15.66 -1.76
C PRO A 142 11.54 16.14 -0.72
N TYR A 143 12.48 15.27 -0.34
CA TYR A 143 13.54 15.59 0.63
C TYR A 143 14.90 15.49 -0.06
N ASN A 144 15.54 16.64 -0.30
CA ASN A 144 16.89 16.79 -0.87
C ASN A 144 17.17 15.99 -2.17
N LEU A 145 16.13 15.63 -2.90
CA LEU A 145 16.16 15.01 -4.23
C LEU A 145 15.29 15.83 -5.19
N ARG A 146 15.70 15.91 -6.47
CA ARG A 146 15.06 16.79 -7.45
C ARG A 146 13.88 16.12 -8.15
N TYR A 147 13.94 14.82 -8.39
CA TYR A 147 13.00 14.17 -9.32
C TYR A 147 12.02 13.20 -8.67
N THR A 148 12.08 12.95 -7.36
CA THR A 148 11.19 11.98 -6.66
C THR A 148 9.70 12.21 -6.91
N ARG A 149 9.24 13.46 -6.87
CA ARG A 149 7.85 13.84 -7.19
C ARG A 149 7.49 13.47 -8.63
N ARG A 150 8.39 13.78 -9.55
CA ARG A 150 8.19 13.57 -10.99
C ARG A 150 8.22 12.08 -11.32
N ASP A 151 9.09 11.32 -10.67
CA ASP A 151 9.21 9.88 -10.81
C ASP A 151 7.89 9.20 -10.43
N ALA A 152 7.38 9.48 -9.22
CA ALA A 152 6.12 8.94 -8.73
C ALA A 152 4.93 9.34 -9.62
N GLN A 153 4.87 10.62 -10.03
CA GLN A 153 3.82 11.12 -10.93
C GLN A 153 3.84 10.44 -12.30
N ALA A 154 5.03 10.24 -12.87
CA ALA A 154 5.18 9.64 -14.20
C ALA A 154 4.77 8.16 -14.19
N ILE A 155 5.20 7.39 -13.18
CA ILE A 155 4.76 6.01 -13.01
C ILE A 155 3.25 5.93 -12.78
N PHE A 156 2.70 6.80 -11.93
CA PHE A 156 1.26 6.85 -11.66
C PHE A 156 0.44 7.10 -12.93
N ASN A 157 0.80 8.15 -13.67
CA ASN A 157 0.13 8.51 -14.93
C ASN A 157 0.25 7.39 -15.95
N ARG A 158 1.42 6.76 -16.05
CA ARG A 158 1.65 5.68 -17.00
C ARG A 158 0.72 4.50 -16.75
N PHE A 159 0.65 4.00 -15.52
CA PHE A 159 -0.21 2.86 -15.19
C PHE A 159 -1.70 3.20 -15.23
N LYS A 160 -2.10 4.44 -14.95
CA LYS A 160 -3.50 4.89 -15.09
C LYS A 160 -4.06 4.70 -16.50
N THR A 161 -3.22 4.77 -17.54
CA THR A 161 -3.63 4.51 -18.94
C THR A 161 -4.10 3.07 -19.19
N GLN A 162 -3.94 2.15 -18.24
CA GLN A 162 -4.32 0.74 -18.43
C GLN A 162 -5.76 0.43 -18.00
N GLU A 163 -6.48 1.41 -17.45
CA GLU A 163 -7.90 1.28 -17.12
C GLU A 163 -8.74 1.00 -18.37
N GLY A 164 -9.72 0.09 -18.26
CA GLY A 164 -10.51 -0.38 -19.41
C GLY A 164 -9.73 -1.22 -20.43
N HIS A 165 -8.40 -1.32 -20.30
CA HIS A 165 -7.51 -2.03 -21.21
C HIS A 165 -7.05 -3.36 -20.63
N LEU A 166 -5.85 -3.42 -20.02
CA LEU A 166 -5.38 -4.62 -19.35
C LEU A 166 -6.15 -4.85 -18.04
N PHE A 167 -6.51 -3.76 -17.36
CA PHE A 167 -7.25 -3.78 -16.12
C PHE A 167 -8.69 -3.28 -16.32
N GLY A 168 -9.61 -3.76 -15.48
CA GLY A 168 -10.99 -3.29 -15.45
C GLY A 168 -11.04 -1.87 -14.92
N LYS A 169 -10.50 -1.68 -13.72
CA LYS A 169 -10.25 -0.39 -13.09
C LYS A 169 -8.78 -0.23 -12.71
N VAL A 170 -8.28 1.00 -12.70
CA VAL A 170 -7.01 1.35 -12.08
C VAL A 170 -7.30 2.34 -10.96
N GLU A 171 -7.31 1.87 -9.72
CA GLU A 171 -7.52 2.69 -8.52
C GLU A 171 -6.17 3.02 -7.88
N GLY A 172 -6.01 4.21 -7.32
CA GLY A 172 -4.70 4.52 -6.74
C GLY A 172 -4.54 5.89 -6.12
N LYS A 173 -3.53 6.00 -5.25
CA LYS A 173 -3.13 7.21 -4.53
C LYS A 173 -1.73 7.65 -4.99
N LEU A 174 -1.57 8.95 -5.19
CA LEU A 174 -0.29 9.58 -5.48
C LEU A 174 0.08 10.52 -4.34
N LEU A 175 1.17 10.20 -3.63
CA LEU A 175 1.66 10.98 -2.49
C LEU A 175 3.00 11.63 -2.83
N VAL A 176 2.96 12.91 -3.16
CA VAL A 176 4.16 13.68 -3.59
C VAL A 176 4.38 14.95 -2.76
N CYS A 177 3.42 15.30 -1.90
CA CYS A 177 3.48 16.48 -1.07
C CYS A 177 4.21 16.22 0.24
N ALA A 178 4.87 17.25 0.75
CA ALA A 178 5.71 17.18 1.94
C ALA A 178 4.96 16.64 3.18
N GLN A 179 3.70 17.01 3.33
CA GLN A 179 2.85 16.60 4.45
C GLN A 179 2.38 15.15 4.31
N ASP A 180 2.02 14.73 3.10
CA ASP A 180 1.46 13.40 2.83
C ASP A 180 2.53 12.30 2.76
N THR A 181 3.79 12.69 2.60
CA THR A 181 4.95 11.78 2.50
C THR A 181 5.71 11.65 3.82
N ARG A 182 5.08 12.02 4.94
CA ARG A 182 5.56 11.79 6.31
C ARG A 182 5.30 10.34 6.75
N TYR A 183 6.09 9.84 7.70
CA TYR A 183 6.02 8.47 8.24
C TYR A 183 4.60 8.08 8.64
N SER A 184 3.91 8.92 9.44
CA SER A 184 2.57 8.60 9.93
C SER A 184 1.51 8.53 8.81
N PRO A 185 1.35 9.54 7.92
CA PRO A 185 0.46 9.44 6.77
C PRO A 185 0.78 8.27 5.82
N LEU A 186 2.06 7.95 5.60
CA LEU A 186 2.47 6.80 4.80
C LEU A 186 2.05 5.49 5.46
N GLY A 187 2.31 5.32 6.75
CA GLY A 187 1.87 4.15 7.52
C GLY A 187 0.35 3.99 7.53
N GLN A 188 -0.40 5.09 7.69
CA GLN A 188 -1.86 5.05 7.59
C GLN A 188 -2.32 4.63 6.20
N THR A 189 -1.69 5.15 5.14
CA THR A 189 -2.04 4.81 3.75
C THR A 189 -1.81 3.34 3.46
N LEU A 190 -0.72 2.75 3.96
CA LEU A 190 -0.45 1.32 3.83
C LEU A 190 -1.46 0.47 4.60
N SER A 191 -1.81 0.88 5.83
CA SER A 191 -2.84 0.20 6.62
C SER A 191 -4.21 0.27 5.96
N ASP A 192 -4.55 1.37 5.29
CA ASP A 192 -5.81 1.52 4.58
C ASP A 192 -5.96 0.51 3.42
N LEU A 193 -4.86 0.03 2.82
CA LEU A 193 -4.90 -0.98 1.76
C LEU A 193 -5.55 -2.29 2.23
N GLN A 194 -5.50 -2.59 3.53
CA GLN A 194 -6.14 -3.76 4.12
C GLN A 194 -7.67 -3.69 4.11
N ARG A 195 -8.23 -2.50 3.86
CA ARG A 195 -9.68 -2.28 3.77
C ARG A 195 -10.21 -2.35 2.35
N GLU A 196 -9.33 -2.42 1.36
CA GLU A 196 -9.71 -2.51 -0.05
C GLU A 196 -10.22 -3.92 -0.38
N GLU A 197 -11.32 -4.00 -1.14
CA GLU A 197 -11.90 -5.29 -1.58
C GLU A 197 -11.13 -5.84 -2.79
N MET A 198 -9.93 -6.38 -2.53
CA MET A 198 -9.08 -7.02 -3.54
C MET A 198 -9.39 -8.51 -3.71
N THR A 199 -9.11 -9.05 -4.89
CA THR A 199 -9.22 -10.48 -5.23
C THR A 199 -7.88 -11.06 -5.68
N GLU A 200 -7.77 -12.38 -5.79
CA GLU A 200 -6.56 -13.06 -6.27
C GLU A 200 -6.17 -12.72 -7.73
N GLU A 201 -7.13 -12.23 -8.52
CA GLU A 201 -6.87 -11.80 -9.89
C GLU A 201 -6.25 -10.39 -9.94
N ASP A 202 -6.50 -9.56 -8.92
CA ASP A 202 -6.07 -8.16 -8.90
C ASP A 202 -4.56 -8.03 -8.71
N VAL A 203 -4.05 -6.83 -9.03
CA VAL A 203 -2.64 -6.48 -8.89
C VAL A 203 -2.53 -5.22 -8.02
N LEU A 204 -1.62 -5.23 -7.05
CA LEU A 204 -1.18 -4.08 -6.29
C LEU A 204 0.25 -3.71 -6.72
N ILE A 205 0.45 -2.47 -7.14
CA ILE A 205 1.77 -1.90 -7.40
C ILE A 205 2.04 -0.80 -6.38
N LEU A 206 3.11 -0.96 -5.61
CA LEU A 206 3.67 0.10 -4.78
C LEU A 206 4.95 0.63 -5.44
N PHE A 207 5.03 1.93 -5.67
CA PHE A 207 6.22 2.60 -6.18
C PHE A 207 6.68 3.64 -5.17
N PHE A 208 7.95 3.59 -4.78
CA PHE A 208 8.56 4.55 -3.87
C PHE A 208 9.80 5.17 -4.51
N SER A 209 9.89 6.50 -4.50
CA SER A 209 11.09 7.25 -4.85
C SER A 209 11.48 8.15 -3.66
N SER A 210 12.61 7.84 -3.02
CA SER A 210 13.07 8.51 -1.79
C SER A 210 14.56 8.22 -1.53
N HIS A 211 15.12 8.79 -0.46
CA HIS A 211 16.36 8.24 0.09
C HIS A 211 16.10 6.89 0.76
N GLY A 212 17.12 6.03 0.81
CA GLY A 212 17.07 4.73 1.45
C GLY A 212 18.27 4.49 2.36
N THR A 213 18.05 3.95 3.56
CA THR A 213 19.10 3.64 4.54
C THR A 213 18.71 2.43 5.40
N PRO A 214 19.65 1.56 5.80
CA PRO A 214 19.37 0.52 6.78
C PRO A 214 19.04 1.12 8.15
N SER A 215 18.09 0.51 8.85
CA SER A 215 17.74 0.76 10.25
C SER A 215 18.83 0.21 11.17
N SER A 216 19.13 0.92 12.27
CA SER A 216 20.05 0.42 13.31
C SER A 216 19.33 -0.33 14.44
N LEU A 217 18.02 -0.16 14.57
CA LEU A 217 17.19 -0.70 15.66
C LEU A 217 16.48 -2.01 15.28
N GLU A 218 16.14 -2.22 14.01
CA GLU A 218 15.27 -3.32 13.56
C GLU A 218 16.05 -4.30 12.66
N GLY A 219 17.13 -4.88 13.19
CA GLY A 219 17.86 -5.95 12.50
C GLY A 219 18.41 -5.58 11.11
N LYS A 220 18.73 -4.29 10.86
CA LYS A 220 19.14 -3.75 9.55
C LYS A 220 18.08 -3.80 8.46
N ASP A 221 16.79 -3.80 8.84
CA ASP A 221 15.69 -3.60 7.87
C ASP A 221 15.93 -2.34 7.03
N PHE A 222 15.59 -2.40 5.75
CA PHE A 222 15.79 -1.28 4.83
C PHE A 222 14.69 -0.25 5.04
N GLY A 223 15.06 1.00 5.33
CA GLY A 223 14.14 2.11 5.55
C GLY A 223 14.12 3.09 4.40
N LEU A 224 12.93 3.45 3.94
CA LEU A 224 12.70 4.61 3.09
C LEU A 224 12.61 5.86 3.96
N VAL A 225 13.41 6.88 3.65
CA VAL A 225 13.37 8.15 4.39
C VAL A 225 12.11 8.91 3.98
N SER A 226 11.24 9.15 4.95
CA SER A 226 10.04 9.99 4.80
C SER A 226 10.38 11.48 4.87
N ASN A 227 9.41 12.33 4.52
CA ASN A 227 9.61 13.76 4.52
C ASN A 227 9.68 14.39 5.93
N ASP A 228 9.50 13.60 7.00
CA ASP A 228 9.80 14.02 8.38
C ASP A 228 11.25 14.53 8.50
N ALA A 229 12.18 14.01 7.68
CA ALA A 229 13.57 14.48 7.63
C ALA A 229 13.71 15.97 7.24
N SER A 230 12.79 16.50 6.43
CA SER A 230 12.71 17.93 6.06
C SER A 230 12.31 18.81 7.25
N PHE A 231 11.65 18.23 8.27
CA PHE A 231 11.21 18.90 9.49
C PHE A 231 12.17 18.70 10.68
N GLY A 232 13.40 18.26 10.41
CA GLY A 232 14.44 18.09 11.44
C GLY A 232 14.35 16.77 12.22
N VAL A 233 13.45 15.84 11.84
CA VAL A 233 13.36 14.53 12.46
C VAL A 233 14.57 13.69 12.04
N ARG A 234 15.28 13.13 13.02
CA ARG A 234 16.49 12.30 12.80
C ARG A 234 16.42 10.93 13.45
N ASP A 235 15.46 10.70 14.33
CA ASP A 235 15.24 9.40 14.95
C ASP A 235 14.64 8.45 13.92
N GLU A 236 15.34 7.34 13.67
CA GLU A 236 14.98 6.37 12.65
C GLU A 236 13.57 5.78 12.84
N ARG A 237 13.06 5.72 14.07
CA ARG A 237 11.71 5.20 14.39
C ARG A 237 10.57 6.06 13.84
N TYR A 238 10.84 7.33 13.56
CA TYR A 238 9.83 8.31 13.15
C TYR A 238 10.10 8.89 11.77
N VAL A 239 11.25 8.56 11.16
CA VAL A 239 11.64 9.08 9.85
C VAL A 239 11.76 7.98 8.80
N LEU A 240 12.03 6.72 9.20
CA LEU A 240 12.13 5.60 8.27
C LEU A 240 10.82 4.82 8.20
N LEU A 241 10.30 4.69 6.99
CA LEU A 241 9.29 3.69 6.66
C LEU A 241 10.01 2.38 6.31
N LEU A 242 9.94 1.39 7.20
CA LEU A 242 10.71 0.16 7.12
C LEU A 242 10.07 -0.86 6.18
N TYR A 243 10.90 -1.47 5.33
CA TYR A 243 10.43 -2.35 4.27
C TYR A 243 9.72 -3.59 4.82
N GLN A 244 10.35 -4.36 5.73
CA GLN A 244 9.67 -5.54 6.28
C GLN A 244 8.57 -5.14 7.26
N LYS A 245 8.91 -4.29 8.22
CA LYS A 245 7.99 -3.96 9.33
C LYS A 245 6.77 -3.16 8.90
N ASP A 246 6.92 -2.19 7.99
CA ASP A 246 5.83 -1.27 7.65
C ASP A 246 5.23 -1.58 6.27
N ILE A 247 6.03 -1.97 5.26
CA ILE A 247 5.51 -2.21 3.91
C ILE A 247 5.01 -3.65 3.76
N ILE A 248 5.87 -4.65 3.99
CA ILE A 248 5.52 -6.05 3.76
C ILE A 248 4.43 -6.53 4.72
N SER A 249 4.54 -6.25 6.01
CA SER A 249 3.51 -6.63 7.00
C SER A 249 2.10 -6.13 6.66
N ASN A 250 1.99 -4.97 5.98
CA ASN A 250 0.70 -4.40 5.59
C ASN A 250 0.12 -5.06 4.33
N ILE A 251 0.94 -5.65 3.46
CA ILE A 251 0.49 -6.20 2.16
C ILE A 251 0.62 -7.72 2.04
N GLU A 252 1.31 -8.40 2.95
CA GLU A 252 1.63 -9.83 2.82
C GLU A 252 0.38 -10.72 2.76
N ASN A 253 -0.67 -10.35 3.50
CA ASN A 253 -1.92 -11.08 3.62
C ASN A 253 -3.01 -10.60 2.64
N LEU A 254 -2.71 -9.65 1.76
CA LEU A 254 -3.66 -9.24 0.73
C LEU A 254 -3.81 -10.37 -0.30
N PRO A 255 -5.03 -10.66 -0.78
CA PRO A 255 -5.27 -11.79 -1.67
C PRO A 255 -4.65 -11.61 -3.07
N CYS A 256 -4.23 -10.39 -3.43
CA CYS A 256 -3.78 -10.02 -4.76
C CYS A 256 -2.30 -10.31 -5.06
N LYS A 257 -1.93 -10.16 -6.35
CA LYS A 257 -0.52 -10.11 -6.79
C LYS A 257 0.08 -8.76 -6.38
N ARG A 258 1.32 -8.76 -5.92
CA ARG A 258 1.97 -7.56 -5.36
C ARG A 258 3.30 -7.30 -6.05
N ILE A 259 3.52 -6.05 -6.43
CA ILE A 259 4.78 -5.58 -7.01
C ILE A 259 5.23 -4.36 -6.21
N VAL A 260 6.44 -4.40 -5.68
CA VAL A 260 7.06 -3.26 -4.99
C VAL A 260 8.25 -2.78 -5.80
N LEU A 261 8.23 -1.51 -6.19
CA LEU A 261 9.28 -0.85 -6.96
C LEU A 261 9.95 0.21 -6.08
N LEU A 262 11.24 0.04 -5.78
CA LEU A 262 11.98 0.91 -4.85
C LEU A 262 13.08 1.69 -5.59
N ASP A 263 12.80 2.94 -5.92
CA ASP A 263 13.78 3.93 -6.37
C ASP A 263 14.40 4.67 -5.16
N ALA A 264 15.12 3.94 -4.32
CA ALA A 264 15.72 4.49 -3.12
C ALA A 264 17.06 3.84 -2.76
N CYS A 265 18.10 4.66 -2.55
CA CYS A 265 19.48 4.23 -2.23
C CYS A 265 20.24 5.25 -1.36
N HIS A 266 21.48 4.87 -1.03
CA HIS A 266 22.39 5.36 0.02
C HIS A 266 22.94 6.79 -0.17
N SER A 267 22.10 7.81 -0.07
CA SER A 267 22.49 9.22 -0.18
C SER A 267 23.12 9.78 1.12
N GLY A 268 24.36 9.41 1.42
CA GLY A 268 25.26 10.21 2.27
C GLY A 268 24.99 10.24 3.78
N ALA A 269 25.50 9.24 4.50
CA ALA A 269 26.07 9.43 5.84
C ALA A 269 27.57 9.11 5.75
N ALA A 270 28.39 10.16 5.76
CA ALA A 270 29.84 10.28 5.97
C ALA A 270 30.76 9.05 5.75
N GLY A 271 31.87 9.29 5.05
CA GLY A 271 33.01 8.38 4.86
C GLY A 271 33.11 7.22 5.87
N GLY A 272 33.02 6.00 5.34
CA GLY A 272 33.18 4.77 6.11
C GLY A 272 32.41 3.64 5.44
N GLU A 273 33.14 2.75 4.77
CA GLU A 273 32.63 1.49 4.23
C GLU A 273 31.83 0.73 5.30
N LYS A 274 30.50 0.77 5.22
CA LYS A 274 29.65 -0.18 5.91
C LYS A 274 28.86 -0.93 4.87
N LYS A 275 29.47 -2.05 4.44
CA LYS A 275 28.79 -3.12 3.70
C LYS A 275 27.43 -3.37 4.34
N TRP A 276 26.37 -3.36 3.54
CA TRP A 276 25.18 -4.12 3.86
C TRP A 276 25.63 -5.60 3.92
N ILE A 277 26.03 -6.05 5.13
CA ILE A 277 26.23 -7.47 5.39
C ILE A 277 24.81 -8.02 5.52
N GLY A 278 24.15 -8.21 4.38
CA GLY A 278 23.07 -9.16 4.25
C GLY A 278 23.74 -10.51 4.10
N THR A 279 23.82 -11.25 5.19
CA THR A 279 24.25 -12.64 5.15
C THR A 279 23.32 -13.43 4.21
N LEU A 280 23.82 -14.55 3.65
CA LEU A 280 22.99 -15.51 2.91
C LEU A 280 21.74 -15.90 3.72
N LEU A 281 21.85 -15.91 5.05
CA LEU A 281 20.79 -16.22 6.00
C LEU A 281 19.67 -15.15 6.05
N GLU A 282 20.00 -13.85 5.96
CA GLU A 282 18.99 -12.78 5.92
C GLU A 282 18.28 -12.72 4.58
N ALA A 283 19.01 -12.91 3.46
CA ALA A 283 18.39 -13.07 2.15
C ALA A 283 17.47 -14.32 2.12
N GLN A 284 17.87 -15.42 2.75
CA GLN A 284 17.05 -16.62 2.91
C GLN A 284 15.84 -16.38 3.82
N ASN A 285 15.94 -15.60 4.88
CA ASN A 285 14.82 -15.28 5.77
C ASN A 285 13.79 -14.37 5.09
N ILE A 286 14.23 -13.38 4.31
CA ILE A 286 13.36 -12.52 3.51
C ILE A 286 12.62 -13.35 2.44
N VAL A 287 13.33 -14.28 1.78
CA VAL A 287 12.73 -15.20 0.80
C VAL A 287 11.77 -16.18 1.48
N ALA A 288 12.11 -16.73 2.65
CA ALA A 288 11.29 -17.69 3.39
C ALA A 288 9.99 -17.09 3.96
N GLN A 289 9.99 -15.79 4.25
CA GLN A 289 8.82 -15.05 4.72
C GLN A 289 7.96 -14.48 3.59
N THR A 290 8.39 -14.62 2.33
CA THR A 290 7.66 -14.03 1.20
C THR A 290 6.48 -14.91 0.78
N PRO A 291 5.24 -14.39 0.81
CA PRO A 291 4.07 -15.11 0.31
C PRO A 291 4.15 -15.35 -1.20
N SER A 292 3.40 -16.35 -1.67
CA SER A 292 3.25 -16.57 -3.10
C SER A 292 2.59 -15.34 -3.76
N GLY A 293 3.27 -14.71 -4.71
CA GLY A 293 2.73 -13.61 -5.51
C GLY A 293 3.27 -12.19 -5.23
N LEU A 294 4.33 -12.02 -4.43
CA LEU A 294 5.06 -10.75 -4.26
C LEU A 294 6.33 -10.71 -5.12
N VAL A 295 6.56 -9.62 -5.85
CA VAL A 295 7.82 -9.30 -6.53
C VAL A 295 8.32 -7.95 -6.07
N THR A 296 9.61 -7.85 -5.70
CA THR A 296 10.23 -6.56 -5.35
C THR A 296 11.38 -6.26 -6.28
N ILE A 297 11.39 -5.07 -6.88
CA ILE A 297 12.47 -4.59 -7.74
C ILE A 297 13.09 -3.34 -7.09
N THR A 298 14.37 -3.39 -6.77
CA THR A 298 15.12 -2.26 -6.23
C THR A 298 15.97 -1.61 -7.30
N SER A 299 16.16 -0.29 -7.20
CA SER A 299 16.92 0.53 -8.15
C SER A 299 18.42 0.27 -8.17
N SER A 300 18.99 -0.21 -7.06
CA SER A 300 20.41 -0.61 -7.00
C SER A 300 20.62 -1.79 -6.05
N SER A 301 21.87 -2.25 -5.99
CA SER A 301 22.34 -3.17 -4.96
C SER A 301 22.71 -2.45 -3.68
N GLY A 302 22.77 -3.16 -2.54
CA GLY A 302 23.00 -2.55 -1.23
C GLY A 302 24.33 -1.81 -1.03
N SER A 303 25.24 -1.84 -2.02
CA SER A 303 26.52 -1.11 -2.02
C SER A 303 26.57 0.05 -3.02
N GLU A 304 25.49 0.32 -3.75
CA GLU A 304 25.45 1.27 -4.86
C GLU A 304 24.49 2.43 -4.59
N SER A 305 24.72 3.54 -5.27
CA SER A 305 23.83 4.71 -5.23
C SER A 305 22.73 4.59 -6.29
N SER A 306 21.58 5.22 -6.05
CA SER A 306 20.57 5.49 -7.09
C SER A 306 20.80 6.90 -7.58
N TRP A 307 20.99 7.02 -8.90
CA TRP A 307 21.37 8.27 -9.53
C TRP A 307 20.18 8.94 -10.20
N GLU A 308 20.13 10.27 -10.12
CA GLU A 308 19.16 11.10 -10.83
C GLU A 308 19.89 12.12 -11.72
N HIS A 309 19.37 12.43 -12.91
CA HIS A 309 20.08 13.30 -13.84
C HIS A 309 19.15 14.26 -14.61
N PRO A 310 19.56 15.54 -14.84
CA PRO A 310 18.78 16.49 -15.63
C PRO A 310 18.47 16.08 -17.07
N THR A 311 19.30 15.25 -17.70
CA THR A 311 19.01 14.74 -19.07
C THR A 311 17.79 13.83 -19.09
N TRP A 312 17.61 13.01 -18.04
CA TRP A 312 16.46 12.12 -17.91
C TRP A 312 15.29 12.82 -17.20
N GLN A 313 15.59 13.88 -16.44
CA GLN A 313 14.68 14.59 -15.54
C GLN A 313 13.98 13.63 -14.56
N GLN A 314 14.68 12.56 -14.20
CA GLN A 314 14.20 11.38 -13.45
C GLN A 314 15.38 10.67 -12.79
N GLY A 315 15.09 9.79 -11.83
CA GLY A 315 16.00 8.72 -11.43
C GLY A 315 16.31 7.75 -12.58
N ALA A 316 17.52 7.20 -12.64
CA ALA A 316 17.94 6.27 -13.69
C ALA A 316 17.02 5.03 -13.77
N PHE A 317 16.62 4.53 -12.60
CA PHE A 317 15.69 3.41 -12.46
C PHE A 317 14.30 3.75 -12.97
N THR A 318 13.73 4.88 -12.53
CA THR A 318 12.42 5.34 -13.02
C THR A 318 12.42 5.59 -14.52
N PHE A 319 13.48 6.19 -15.06
CA PHE A 319 13.63 6.40 -16.50
C PHE A 319 13.65 5.08 -17.27
N ALA A 320 14.43 4.09 -16.80
CA ALA A 320 14.46 2.77 -17.41
C ALA A 320 13.10 2.04 -17.33
N LEU A 321 12.36 2.16 -16.22
CA LEU A 321 11.01 1.62 -16.09
C LEU A 321 10.09 2.21 -17.16
N LEU A 322 10.08 3.53 -17.31
CA LEU A 322 9.22 4.22 -18.28
C LEU A 322 9.62 3.90 -19.73
N GLU A 323 10.91 3.81 -20.03
CA GLU A 323 11.40 3.32 -21.34
C GLU A 323 10.92 1.89 -21.61
N GLY A 324 10.99 1.01 -20.61
CA GLY A 324 10.49 -0.36 -20.69
C GLY A 324 8.99 -0.42 -21.00
N LEU A 325 8.18 0.31 -20.22
CA LEU A 325 6.73 0.44 -20.38
C LEU A 325 6.33 1.16 -21.69
N ALA A 326 7.26 1.87 -22.33
CA ALA A 326 7.09 2.43 -23.68
C ALA A 326 7.31 1.40 -24.80
N GLY A 327 7.50 0.12 -24.46
CA GLY A 327 7.66 -0.98 -25.40
C GLY A 327 9.10 -1.42 -25.61
N ARG A 328 10.08 -0.81 -24.93
CA ARG A 328 11.48 -1.26 -25.02
C ARG A 328 11.74 -2.53 -24.22
N ALA A 329 10.87 -2.87 -23.28
CA ALA A 329 10.94 -4.14 -22.56
C ALA A 329 10.35 -5.30 -23.39
N ASP A 330 9.52 -5.03 -24.40
CA ASP A 330 9.01 -6.06 -25.33
C ASP A 330 10.10 -6.41 -26.35
N VAL A 331 10.95 -7.36 -25.97
CA VAL A 331 12.05 -7.89 -26.78
C VAL A 331 11.69 -9.26 -27.34
N ALA A 332 11.98 -9.47 -28.62
CA ALA A 332 11.75 -10.77 -29.25
C ALA A 332 12.86 -11.75 -28.85
N GLU A 333 12.72 -12.42 -27.71
CA GLU A 333 13.63 -13.48 -27.26
C GLU A 333 12.98 -14.87 -27.33
N ARG A 334 13.80 -15.88 -27.65
CA ARG A 334 13.46 -17.32 -27.63
C ARG A 334 12.14 -17.69 -28.32
N GLY A 335 11.92 -17.21 -29.54
CA GLY A 335 10.76 -17.56 -30.36
C GLY A 335 9.47 -16.83 -29.98
N ARG A 336 9.50 -15.93 -29.00
CA ARG A 336 8.41 -15.02 -28.68
C ARG A 336 8.49 -13.79 -29.59
N LYS A 337 7.40 -13.50 -30.31
CA LYS A 337 7.27 -12.27 -31.11
C LYS A 337 6.78 -11.15 -30.21
N LYS A 338 7.13 -9.91 -30.57
CA LYS A 338 6.59 -8.73 -29.92
C LYS A 338 5.06 -8.73 -29.95
N ASP A 339 4.45 -8.92 -28.79
CA ASP A 339 3.00 -9.08 -28.67
C ASP A 339 2.31 -7.75 -28.29
N GLY A 340 3.07 -6.74 -27.87
CA GLY A 340 2.51 -5.45 -27.45
C GLY A 340 2.24 -5.35 -25.95
N ILE A 341 2.57 -6.40 -25.20
CA ILE A 341 2.33 -6.53 -23.78
C ILE A 341 3.70 -6.60 -23.10
N ILE A 342 3.81 -5.99 -21.93
CA ILE A 342 4.97 -6.07 -21.06
C ILE A 342 4.60 -6.94 -19.87
N THR A 343 5.42 -7.95 -19.59
CA THR A 343 5.32 -8.76 -18.38
C THR A 343 6.23 -8.25 -17.26
N VAL A 344 6.03 -8.77 -16.03
CA VAL A 344 6.93 -8.47 -14.91
C VAL A 344 8.36 -8.89 -15.23
N GLY A 345 8.53 -10.07 -15.85
CA GLY A 345 9.84 -10.60 -16.25
C GLY A 345 10.53 -9.73 -17.29
N GLU A 346 9.81 -9.32 -18.34
CA GLU A 346 10.34 -8.45 -19.40
C GLU A 346 10.77 -7.09 -18.86
N LEU A 347 9.92 -6.47 -18.02
CA LEU A 347 10.26 -5.19 -17.40
C LEU A 347 11.47 -5.31 -16.47
N SER A 348 11.53 -6.38 -15.68
CA SER A 348 12.65 -6.65 -14.78
C SER A 348 13.97 -6.80 -15.53
N GLN A 349 13.99 -7.63 -16.59
CA GLN A 349 15.16 -7.84 -17.43
C GLN A 349 15.59 -6.55 -18.13
N HIS A 350 14.62 -5.77 -18.65
CA HIS A 350 14.90 -4.48 -19.27
C HIS A 350 15.61 -3.54 -18.30
N VAL A 351 15.07 -3.37 -17.10
CA VAL A 351 15.62 -2.46 -16.09
C VAL A 351 17.00 -2.91 -15.63
N GLN A 352 17.20 -4.21 -15.37
CA GLN A 352 18.51 -4.77 -15.00
C GLN A 352 19.60 -4.52 -16.05
N ASN A 353 19.24 -4.51 -17.34
CA ASN A 353 20.17 -4.22 -18.41
C ASN A 353 20.34 -2.71 -18.64
N ARG A 354 19.25 -1.95 -18.55
CA ARG A 354 19.21 -0.56 -18.99
C ARG A 354 19.83 0.40 -17.98
N VAL A 355 19.61 0.20 -16.68
CA VAL A 355 20.10 1.10 -15.63
C VAL A 355 21.64 1.15 -15.58
N PRO A 356 22.38 0.02 -15.60
CA PRO A 356 23.85 0.08 -15.61
C PRO A 356 24.38 0.90 -16.79
N HIS A 357 23.82 0.71 -17.99
CA HIS A 357 24.22 1.49 -19.17
C HIS A 357 23.93 2.98 -19.04
N LEU A 358 22.80 3.36 -18.44
CA LEU A 358 22.47 4.77 -18.22
C LEU A 358 23.47 5.42 -17.27
N VAL A 359 23.71 4.80 -16.12
CA VAL A 359 24.58 5.36 -15.08
C VAL A 359 26.04 5.40 -15.53
N ASP A 360 26.56 4.33 -16.13
CA ASP A 360 27.91 4.30 -16.68
C ASP A 360 28.13 5.41 -17.72
N SER A 361 27.15 5.62 -18.62
CA SER A 361 27.28 6.62 -19.69
C SER A 361 27.31 8.08 -19.22
N VAL A 362 26.79 8.38 -18.03
CA VAL A 362 26.67 9.75 -17.50
C VAL A 362 27.63 10.01 -16.34
N PHE A 363 27.74 9.04 -15.43
CA PHE A 363 28.48 9.19 -14.18
C PHE A 363 29.76 8.36 -14.15
N GLN A 364 29.95 7.39 -15.06
CA GLN A 364 31.02 6.37 -15.00
C GLN A 364 31.01 5.60 -13.67
N GLU A 365 29.80 5.38 -13.15
CA GLU A 365 29.53 4.73 -11.86
C GLU A 365 28.66 3.49 -12.06
N SER A 366 28.52 2.68 -11.01
CA SER A 366 27.72 1.45 -11.04
C SER A 366 26.38 1.61 -10.32
N GLN A 367 25.33 1.10 -10.96
CA GLN A 367 24.00 0.95 -10.37
C GLN A 367 23.34 -0.28 -10.98
N HIS A 368 23.13 -1.33 -10.18
CA HIS A 368 22.58 -2.61 -10.63
C HIS A 368 21.27 -2.93 -9.92
N PRO A 369 20.12 -2.76 -10.59
CA PRO A 369 18.83 -3.14 -10.05
C PRO A 369 18.77 -4.61 -9.63
N ARG A 370 18.06 -4.90 -8.52
CA ARG A 370 17.86 -6.27 -8.03
C ARG A 370 16.39 -6.63 -8.03
N VAL A 371 16.12 -7.91 -8.31
CA VAL A 371 14.78 -8.48 -8.28
C VAL A 371 14.76 -9.53 -7.19
N TYR A 372 13.86 -9.37 -6.24
CA TYR A 372 13.62 -10.28 -5.14
C TYR A 372 12.28 -10.97 -5.34
N ASN A 373 12.23 -12.24 -4.95
CA ASN A 373 11.05 -13.09 -5.07
C ASN A 373 10.46 -13.06 -6.49
N PRO A 374 11.26 -13.38 -7.53
CA PRO A 374 10.74 -13.42 -8.87
C PRO A 374 9.53 -14.37 -8.89
N SER A 375 8.40 -13.90 -9.40
CA SER A 375 7.20 -14.72 -9.42
C SER A 375 7.47 -16.01 -10.20
N ALA A 376 7.01 -17.15 -9.68
CA ALA A 376 7.10 -18.41 -10.40
C ALA A 376 6.29 -18.40 -11.72
N LEU A 377 5.34 -17.46 -11.84
CA LEU A 377 4.53 -17.23 -13.03
C LEU A 377 4.81 -15.81 -13.54
N ASP A 378 5.30 -15.70 -14.76
CA ASP A 378 5.40 -14.41 -15.43
C ASP A 378 4.02 -13.99 -15.95
N TYR A 379 3.59 -12.75 -15.65
CA TYR A 379 2.25 -12.26 -15.98
C TYR A 379 2.28 -10.83 -16.54
N PRO A 380 1.30 -10.49 -17.41
CA PRO A 380 1.26 -9.19 -18.07
C PRO A 380 0.88 -8.07 -17.09
N ILE A 381 1.58 -6.95 -17.19
CA ILE A 381 1.38 -5.76 -16.34
C ILE A 381 1.14 -4.48 -17.13
N PHE A 382 1.44 -4.46 -18.43
CA PHE A 382 1.24 -3.26 -19.24
C PHE A 382 0.98 -3.60 -20.71
N ASN A 383 0.10 -2.86 -21.37
CA ASN A 383 -0.09 -2.91 -22.82
C ASN A 383 0.34 -1.56 -23.42
N TYR A 384 1.48 -1.53 -24.13
CA TYR A 384 2.06 -0.29 -24.67
C TYR A 384 1.52 0.07 -26.06
N LYS A 385 0.71 -0.80 -26.70
CA LYS A 385 0.08 -0.52 -28.00
C LYS A 385 -1.15 0.38 -27.90
N MET A 386 -1.64 0.64 -26.68
CA MET A 386 -2.77 1.52 -26.46
C MET A 386 -2.35 2.97 -26.71
N LYS A 387 -2.97 3.61 -27.72
CA LYS A 387 -2.70 4.98 -28.17
C LYS A 387 -3.60 6.00 -27.48
N GLU A 388 -3.82 5.87 -26.18
CA GLU A 388 -4.43 6.97 -25.44
C GLU A 388 -3.36 8.01 -25.11
N LYS A 389 -3.69 9.29 -25.31
CA LYS A 389 -2.83 10.36 -24.79
C LYS A 389 -2.81 10.20 -23.28
N GLU A 390 -1.64 10.14 -22.67
CA GLU A 390 -1.50 10.31 -21.22
C GLU A 390 -2.21 11.62 -20.88
N VAL A 391 -3.40 11.52 -20.29
CA VAL A 391 -4.08 12.68 -19.72
C VAL A 391 -3.30 12.97 -18.45
N PRO A 392 -2.55 14.08 -18.37
CA PRO A 392 -1.88 14.42 -17.14
C PRO A 392 -2.99 14.62 -16.11
N LEU A 393 -3.09 13.72 -15.14
CA LEU A 393 -3.90 13.99 -13.96
C LEU A 393 -3.39 15.31 -13.39
N THR A 394 -4.32 16.18 -12.99
CA THR A 394 -3.99 17.41 -12.28
C THR A 394 -3.03 17.05 -11.17
N THR A 395 -1.80 17.53 -11.28
CA THR A 395 -0.75 17.28 -10.28
C THR A 395 -1.34 17.68 -8.93
N PRO A 396 -1.23 16.84 -7.88
CA PRO A 396 -1.69 17.24 -6.57
C PRO A 396 -1.10 18.61 -6.26
N VAL A 397 -1.97 19.62 -6.10
CA VAL A 397 -1.52 20.95 -5.70
C VAL A 397 -1.08 20.78 -4.26
N CYS A 398 0.22 20.56 -4.08
CA CYS A 398 0.80 20.56 -2.75
C CYS A 398 0.55 21.95 -2.19
N ALA A 399 -0.23 22.03 -1.11
CA ALA A 399 -0.35 23.25 -0.37
C ALA A 399 1.08 23.69 0.00
N GLU A 400 1.56 24.74 -0.65
CA GLU A 400 2.55 25.60 -0.01
C GLU A 400 1.91 25.98 1.32
N SER A 401 2.65 25.85 2.40
CA SER A 401 2.20 26.35 3.70
C SER A 401 2.02 27.85 3.56
N GLU A 402 0.84 28.30 3.14
CA GLU A 402 0.40 29.67 3.27
C GLU A 402 0.32 29.95 4.77
N GLU A 403 1.37 30.57 5.30
CA GLU A 403 1.29 31.31 6.55
C GLU A 403 0.24 32.42 6.35
N LYS A 404 -1.01 32.14 6.70
CA LYS A 404 -1.96 33.20 7.02
C LYS A 404 -1.66 33.70 8.43
N PRO A 405 -1.24 34.96 8.61
CA PRO A 405 -1.04 35.51 9.94
C PRO A 405 -2.42 35.71 10.58
N SER A 406 -2.85 34.76 11.40
CA SER A 406 -4.00 34.98 12.28
C SER A 406 -3.58 36.00 13.34
N SER A 407 -4.35 37.07 13.47
CA SER A 407 -4.13 38.16 14.42
C SER A 407 -4.13 37.66 15.86
N GLY A 408 -2.95 37.46 16.44
CA GLY A 408 -2.74 37.07 17.83
C GLY A 408 -1.68 35.97 17.96
N ARG A 409 -0.73 36.13 18.89
CA ARG A 409 0.31 35.12 19.13
C ARG A 409 -0.33 33.88 19.77
N LYS A 410 0.10 32.68 19.35
CA LYS A 410 -0.43 31.41 19.85
C LYS A 410 0.62 30.60 20.61
N MET A 411 0.22 29.87 21.65
CA MET A 411 1.11 29.06 22.49
C MET A 411 0.52 27.66 22.72
N ALA A 412 1.36 26.63 22.65
CA ALA A 412 1.01 25.27 23.05
C ALA A 412 1.67 24.90 24.38
N VAL A 413 0.92 24.26 25.28
CA VAL A 413 1.42 23.74 26.57
C VAL A 413 1.56 22.23 26.48
N LEU A 414 2.76 21.71 26.78
CA LEU A 414 3.13 20.31 26.59
C LEU A 414 3.65 19.72 27.91
N GLY A 415 3.12 18.58 28.33
CA GLY A 415 3.59 17.85 29.52
C GLY A 415 4.68 16.85 29.16
N LEU A 416 5.85 16.94 29.77
CA LEU A 416 6.89 15.91 29.64
C LEU A 416 6.79 14.98 30.84
N LEU A 417 6.03 13.90 30.67
CA LEU A 417 5.75 12.92 31.70
C LEU A 417 6.33 11.55 31.30
N PRO A 418 7.05 10.85 32.19
CA PRO A 418 7.50 9.49 31.91
C PRO A 418 6.31 8.55 31.70
N GLY A 419 6.52 7.44 30.99
CA GLY A 419 5.48 6.43 30.69
C GLY A 419 4.82 5.76 31.91
N SER A 420 5.31 6.02 33.13
CA SER A 420 4.74 5.58 34.42
C SER A 420 3.93 6.68 35.14
N SER A 421 3.55 7.75 34.44
CA SER A 421 2.90 8.92 35.04
C SER A 421 1.52 8.60 35.64
N SER A 422 1.28 9.16 36.82
CA SER A 422 0.05 8.94 37.59
C SER A 422 -1.10 9.79 37.06
N GLU A 423 -2.34 9.40 37.38
CA GLU A 423 -3.55 10.20 37.09
C GLU A 423 -3.45 11.64 37.67
N MET A 424 -2.70 11.79 38.77
CA MET A 424 -2.43 13.07 39.40
C MET A 424 -1.54 13.99 38.53
N ASP A 425 -0.60 13.42 37.76
CA ASP A 425 0.28 14.17 36.86
C ASP A 425 -0.47 14.68 35.61
N ARG A 426 -1.51 13.95 35.20
CA ARG A 426 -2.43 14.37 34.13
C ARG A 426 -3.29 15.52 34.59
N GLN A 427 -4.10 15.36 35.64
CA GLN A 427 -4.94 16.45 36.18
C GLN A 427 -4.17 17.74 36.50
N LEU A 428 -2.89 17.60 36.83
CA LEU A 428 -2.01 18.73 37.04
C LEU A 428 -1.73 19.53 35.77
N THR A 429 -1.40 18.87 34.65
CA THR A 429 -1.08 19.60 33.42
C THR A 429 -2.30 20.35 32.88
N GLU A 430 -3.52 19.88 33.18
CA GLU A 430 -4.78 20.59 32.88
C GLU A 430 -4.88 21.86 33.73
N LYS A 431 -4.65 21.74 35.04
CA LYS A 431 -4.67 22.88 35.97
C LYS A 431 -3.59 23.92 35.64
N VAL A 432 -2.42 23.47 35.20
CA VAL A 432 -1.34 24.37 34.73
C VAL A 432 -1.76 25.06 33.44
N THR A 433 -2.33 24.33 32.48
CA THR A 433 -2.84 24.89 31.22
C THR A 433 -3.91 25.95 31.47
N GLU A 434 -4.88 25.68 32.34
CA GLU A 434 -5.91 26.65 32.72
C GLU A 434 -5.32 27.89 33.41
N SER A 435 -4.33 27.69 34.28
CA SER A 435 -3.66 28.79 34.98
C SER A 435 -2.85 29.66 34.02
N LEU A 436 -2.12 29.05 33.07
CA LEU A 436 -1.36 29.76 32.05
C LEU A 436 -2.27 30.56 31.11
N ARG A 437 -3.42 30.00 30.71
CA ARG A 437 -4.43 30.69 29.89
C ARG A 437 -4.90 32.00 30.53
N ARG A 438 -4.98 32.05 31.87
CA ARG A 438 -5.35 33.27 32.61
C ARG A 438 -4.19 34.24 32.79
N SER A 439 -2.97 33.74 32.98
CA SER A 439 -1.77 34.58 33.13
C SER A 439 -1.27 35.20 31.82
N PHE A 440 -1.62 34.62 30.67
CA PHE A 440 -1.20 35.06 29.34
C PHE A 440 -2.39 35.42 28.45
N SER A 441 -3.14 36.47 28.82
CA SER A 441 -4.33 36.92 28.07
C SER A 441 -4.06 37.27 26.60
N ASP A 442 -2.83 37.66 26.27
CA ASP A 442 -2.41 38.04 24.92
C ASP A 442 -2.00 36.85 24.04
N TYR A 443 -1.99 35.63 24.62
CA TYR A 443 -1.61 34.40 23.94
C TYR A 443 -2.80 33.43 23.89
N GLY A 444 -3.17 32.98 22.70
CA GLY A 444 -4.16 31.92 22.53
C GLY A 444 -3.55 30.55 22.85
N VAL A 445 -4.16 29.79 23.77
CA VAL A 445 -3.77 28.38 24.03
C VAL A 445 -4.54 27.47 23.08
N GLU A 446 -3.83 26.67 22.28
CA GLU A 446 -4.43 25.73 21.33
C GLU A 446 -4.57 24.33 21.97
N GLU A 447 -5.79 23.78 21.93
CA GLU A 447 -6.15 22.50 22.56
C GLU A 447 -6.50 21.46 21.47
N GLY A 448 -5.76 20.35 21.42
CA GLY A 448 -6.14 19.14 20.68
C GLY A 448 -5.19 18.68 19.57
N LYS A 449 -4.64 17.47 19.74
CA LYS A 449 -4.40 16.39 18.75
C LYS A 449 -3.55 15.27 19.40
N GLU A 450 -4.25 14.24 19.90
CA GLU A 450 -3.89 12.81 20.06
C GLU A 450 -4.76 12.21 21.20
N LYS A 451 -5.36 11.04 20.97
CA LYS A 451 -6.63 10.60 21.58
C LYS A 451 -6.44 9.54 22.68
N LEU A 452 -7.04 9.76 23.86
CA LEU A 452 -8.11 8.87 24.35
C LEU A 452 -9.15 9.68 25.15
N ILE A 453 -10.42 9.48 24.80
CA ILE A 453 -11.59 10.15 25.36
C ILE A 453 -12.17 9.30 26.49
N ARG A 454 -12.28 9.88 27.69
CA ARG A 454 -13.55 10.01 28.43
C ARG A 454 -13.43 11.24 29.33
N ASP A 455 -14.43 12.12 29.24
CA ASP A 455 -14.57 13.39 29.98
C ASP A 455 -13.62 14.55 29.62
N GLY A 456 -13.28 14.70 28.33
CA GLY A 456 -13.24 16.04 27.74
C GLY A 456 -12.01 16.95 27.96
N THR A 457 -10.83 16.42 28.30
CA THR A 457 -9.57 17.20 28.32
C THR A 457 -8.39 16.37 27.81
N VAL A 458 -7.44 16.97 27.08
CA VAL A 458 -6.21 16.30 26.59
C VAL A 458 -4.97 17.13 26.94
N ILE A 459 -3.93 16.43 27.42
CA ILE A 459 -2.55 16.88 27.60
C ILE A 459 -1.66 15.99 26.74
N ALA A 460 -0.78 16.58 25.93
CA ALA A 460 0.20 15.82 25.16
C ALA A 460 1.37 15.36 26.04
N ILE A 461 1.60 14.06 26.09
CA ILE A 461 2.82 13.42 26.64
C ILE A 461 3.77 13.21 25.46
N ILE A 462 4.86 13.98 25.40
CA ILE A 462 5.95 13.72 24.45
C ILE A 462 7.02 12.95 25.20
N ASP A 463 7.29 11.72 24.78
CA ASP A 463 8.37 10.92 25.34
C ASP A 463 9.73 11.59 25.02
N GLY A 464 10.38 12.08 26.07
CA GLY A 464 11.83 12.18 26.18
C GLY A 464 12.60 13.26 25.41
N TYR A 465 12.06 14.04 24.46
CA TYR A 465 12.87 15.03 23.73
C TYR A 465 12.18 16.38 23.41
N PRO A 466 12.94 17.49 23.38
CA PRO A 466 12.46 18.83 22.99
C PRO A 466 11.98 18.84 21.52
N PRO A 467 11.08 19.78 21.16
CA PRO A 467 10.25 19.80 19.95
C PRO A 467 11.01 20.01 18.62
N LYS A 468 12.34 19.93 18.65
CA LYS A 468 13.23 20.12 17.48
C LYS A 468 13.01 19.06 16.39
N SER A 469 12.27 17.99 16.67
CA SER A 469 12.20 16.79 15.85
C SER A 469 10.79 16.41 15.38
N ARG A 470 9.80 17.32 15.36
CA ARG A 470 8.44 16.95 14.88
C ARG A 470 7.70 18.02 14.04
N GLY A 471 8.30 19.20 13.80
CA GLY A 471 7.58 20.28 13.12
C GLY A 471 6.33 20.76 13.87
N LEU A 472 6.28 20.56 15.18
CA LEU A 472 5.10 20.84 16.04
C LEU A 472 4.63 22.28 15.93
N ALA A 473 5.54 23.22 15.64
CA ALA A 473 5.21 24.64 15.44
C ALA A 473 4.17 24.82 14.33
N ASN A 474 4.38 24.11 13.22
CA ASN A 474 3.50 24.14 12.06
C ASN A 474 2.25 23.29 12.29
N GLU A 475 2.36 22.19 13.04
CA GLU A 475 1.24 21.29 13.35
C GLU A 475 0.18 21.95 14.25
N PHE A 476 0.64 22.69 15.26
CA PHE A 476 -0.21 23.43 16.19
C PHE A 476 -0.39 24.91 15.81
N GLY A 477 0.29 25.40 14.77
CA GLY A 477 0.24 26.80 14.36
C GLY A 477 0.60 27.78 15.49
N VAL A 478 1.61 27.47 16.30
CA VAL A 478 1.99 28.24 17.51
C VAL A 478 3.32 28.97 17.37
N ASP A 479 3.44 30.11 18.05
CA ASP A 479 4.66 30.92 18.10
C ASP A 479 5.59 30.52 19.26
N CYS A 480 5.05 29.85 20.28
CA CYS A 480 5.75 29.50 21.50
C CYS A 480 5.29 28.13 22.04
N PHE A 481 6.21 27.39 22.63
CA PHE A 481 5.93 26.19 23.41
C PHE A 481 6.21 26.44 24.89
N CYS A 482 5.36 25.94 25.78
CA CYS A 482 5.61 25.84 27.21
C CYS A 482 5.69 24.36 27.60
N PHE A 483 6.85 23.91 28.06
CA PHE A 483 7.06 22.57 28.58
C PHE A 483 6.92 22.57 30.10
N VAL A 484 6.12 21.63 30.60
CA VAL A 484 5.94 21.39 32.03
C VAL A 484 6.62 20.09 32.37
N THR A 485 7.65 20.14 33.22
CA THR A 485 8.33 18.95 33.73
C THR A 485 8.22 18.88 35.25
N ARG A 486 8.21 17.66 35.77
CA ARG A 486 8.13 17.37 37.20
C ARG A 486 9.30 16.49 37.62
N ALA A 487 9.98 16.85 38.70
CA ALA A 487 10.95 15.98 39.34
C ALA A 487 10.25 15.02 40.32
N THR A 488 10.86 13.87 40.57
CA THR A 488 10.41 12.94 41.61
C THR A 488 10.30 13.66 42.95
N SER A 489 9.13 13.56 43.60
CA SER A 489 8.90 14.19 44.90
C SER A 489 9.81 13.58 45.97
N ALA A 490 10.39 14.42 46.82
CA ALA A 490 11.13 13.97 47.98
C ALA A 490 10.20 13.87 49.19
N TYR A 491 10.28 12.75 49.91
CA TYR A 491 9.39 12.47 51.03
C TYR A 491 10.14 12.45 52.35
N SER A 492 9.58 13.10 53.37
CA SER A 492 9.99 12.96 54.76
C SER A 492 8.78 12.75 55.65
N GLN A 493 8.96 12.11 56.80
CA GLN A 493 7.90 11.95 57.79
C GLN A 493 8.28 12.70 59.06
N ASP A 494 7.35 13.49 59.57
CA ASP A 494 7.52 14.23 60.81
C ASP A 494 7.45 13.27 62.01
N ALA A 495 8.52 13.22 62.80
CA ALA A 495 8.68 12.23 63.87
C ALA A 495 7.65 12.38 65.00
N THR A 496 7.12 13.60 65.20
CA THR A 496 6.20 13.92 66.30
C THR A 496 4.75 13.77 65.86
N THR A 497 4.41 14.32 64.69
CA THR A 497 3.03 14.35 64.19
C THR A 497 2.66 13.15 63.32
N ARG A 498 3.65 12.33 62.93
CA ARG A 498 3.54 11.21 61.99
C ARG A 498 3.00 11.57 60.60
N LYS A 499 2.82 12.86 60.30
CA LYS A 499 2.42 13.34 58.97
C LYS A 499 3.57 13.23 57.98
N TRP A 500 3.22 12.93 56.73
CA TRP A 500 4.16 12.95 55.62
C TRP A 500 4.29 14.36 55.07
N ARG A 501 5.50 14.71 54.66
CA ARG A 501 5.82 15.90 53.89
C ARG A 501 6.34 15.46 52.52
N ALA A 502 5.84 16.10 51.47
CA ALA A 502 6.29 15.88 50.11
C ALA A 502 6.80 17.22 49.55
N GLU A 503 8.09 17.27 49.25
CA GLU A 503 8.67 18.38 48.49
C GLU A 503 8.48 18.09 47.01
N VAL A 504 7.72 18.95 46.35
CA VAL A 504 7.35 18.80 44.94
C VAL A 504 7.99 19.92 44.13
N LYS A 505 8.64 19.52 43.04
CA LYS A 505 9.45 20.42 42.21
C LYS A 505 9.04 20.33 40.74
N PHE A 506 8.79 21.49 40.15
CA PHE A 506 8.38 21.68 38.76
C PHE A 506 9.31 22.62 38.02
N ARG A 507 9.37 22.45 36.72
CA ARG A 507 10.02 23.40 35.82
C ARG A 507 9.09 23.74 34.67
N LEU A 508 8.92 25.03 34.42
CA LEU A 508 8.23 25.58 33.26
C LEU A 508 9.27 26.15 32.31
N TYR A 509 9.28 25.65 31.08
CA TYR A 509 10.31 25.98 30.09
C TYR A 509 9.65 26.50 28.81
N PHE A 510 9.88 27.77 28.50
CA PHE A 510 9.26 28.46 27.38
C PHE A 510 10.25 28.62 26.23
N VAL A 511 9.85 28.22 25.03
CA VAL A 511 10.72 28.17 23.85
C VAL A 511 10.01 28.82 22.67
N SER A 512 10.70 29.66 21.91
CA SER A 512 10.21 30.14 20.62
C SER A 512 10.03 28.97 19.66
N ALA A 513 8.85 28.83 19.07
CA ALA A 513 8.58 27.80 18.09
C ALA A 513 9.45 27.96 16.83
N HIS A 514 9.87 29.19 16.53
CA HIS A 514 10.62 29.56 15.33
C HIS A 514 12.13 29.59 15.55
N SER A 515 12.62 30.36 16.55
CA SER A 515 14.07 30.52 16.78
C SER A 515 14.65 29.46 17.71
N GLN A 516 13.82 28.66 18.38
CA GLN A 516 14.22 27.69 19.40
C GLN A 516 14.93 28.32 20.61
N GLU A 517 14.86 29.65 20.76
CA GLU A 517 15.42 30.36 21.90
C GLU A 517 14.56 30.16 23.16
N ILE A 518 15.24 30.07 24.29
CA ILE A 518 14.61 30.01 25.61
C ILE A 518 14.09 31.39 25.97
N LEU A 519 12.77 31.53 25.94
CA LEU A 519 12.07 32.77 26.25
C LEU A 519 11.95 32.98 27.76
N ALA A 520 11.78 31.88 28.51
CA ALA A 520 11.79 31.87 29.96
C ALA A 520 12.01 30.45 30.49
N ASP A 521 12.58 30.35 31.69
CA ASP A 521 12.79 29.10 32.41
C ASP A 521 12.52 29.36 33.90
N ARG A 522 11.60 28.61 34.49
CA ARG A 522 11.12 28.83 35.86
C ARG A 522 11.04 27.52 36.60
N GLU A 523 11.78 27.43 37.69
CA GLU A 523 11.71 26.33 38.63
C GLU A 523 10.82 26.71 39.81
N LEU A 524 9.90 25.83 40.18
CA LEU A 524 8.93 26.03 41.24
C LEU A 524 9.00 24.86 42.21
N THR A 525 9.24 25.16 43.48
CA THR A 525 9.26 24.15 44.55
C THR A 525 8.27 24.55 45.63
N GLU A 526 7.52 23.59 46.14
CA GLU A 526 6.61 23.72 47.29
C GLU A 526 6.60 22.43 48.12
N THR A 527 6.21 22.54 49.39
CA THR A 527 6.08 21.39 50.29
C THR A 527 4.64 21.20 50.72
N GLY A 528 4.08 20.03 50.44
CA GLY A 528 2.78 19.63 50.96
C GLY A 528 2.90 18.75 52.20
N VAL A 529 1.85 18.74 53.02
CA VAL A 529 1.78 17.93 54.24
C VAL A 529 0.48 17.13 54.23
N GLY A 530 0.57 15.84 54.54
CA GLY A 530 -0.57 14.92 54.49
C GLY A 530 -0.47 13.77 55.47
N ILE A 531 -1.57 13.02 55.60
CA ILE A 531 -1.65 11.84 56.46
C ILE A 531 -0.88 10.63 55.89
N ASP A 532 -0.68 10.61 54.58
CA ASP A 532 0.14 9.66 53.83
C ASP A 532 0.94 10.39 52.74
N ARG A 533 1.81 9.66 52.05
CA ARG A 533 2.65 10.23 50.96
C ARG A 533 1.82 10.84 49.84
N ALA A 534 0.72 10.20 49.43
CA ALA A 534 -0.10 10.66 48.32
C ALA A 534 -0.86 11.95 48.67
N ALA A 535 -1.39 12.06 49.88
CA ALA A 535 -2.04 13.26 50.39
C ALA A 535 -1.06 14.43 50.54
N ALA A 536 0.16 14.16 51.02
CA ALA A 536 1.21 15.18 51.13
C ALA A 536 1.63 15.68 49.75
N GLU A 537 1.79 14.77 48.79
CA GLU A 537 2.15 15.09 47.42
C GLU A 537 1.05 15.92 46.73
N SER A 538 -0.22 15.50 46.85
CA SER A 538 -1.37 16.24 46.32
C SER A 538 -1.47 17.66 46.86
N ALA A 539 -1.23 17.84 48.17
CA ALA A 539 -1.19 19.16 48.80
C ALA A 539 -0.05 20.06 48.25
N GLY A 540 1.14 19.48 48.03
CA GLY A 540 2.28 20.21 47.45
C GLY A 540 2.03 20.64 46.01
N ILE A 541 1.39 19.77 45.21
CA ILE A 541 0.96 20.09 43.85
C ILE A 541 -0.06 21.22 43.83
N ALA A 542 -1.05 21.20 44.74
CA ALA A 542 -2.05 22.26 44.84
C ALA A 542 -1.40 23.63 45.14
N ALA A 543 -0.38 23.65 46.00
CA ALA A 543 0.40 24.85 46.30
C ALA A 543 1.17 25.37 45.07
N ILE A 544 1.79 24.48 44.28
CA ILE A 544 2.43 24.84 43.02
C ILE A 544 1.42 25.48 42.05
N CYS A 545 0.24 24.89 41.86
CA CYS A 545 -0.79 25.45 40.99
C CYS A 545 -1.21 26.86 41.44
N GLN A 546 -1.34 27.09 42.74
CA GLN A 546 -1.63 28.42 43.27
C GLN A 546 -0.47 29.41 43.01
N LYS A 547 0.77 28.96 43.14
CA LYS A 547 1.96 29.77 42.84
C LYS A 547 2.04 30.15 41.37
N ILE A 548 1.72 29.24 40.46
CA ILE A 548 1.64 29.50 39.00
C ILE A 548 0.56 30.54 38.70
N ARG A 549 -0.63 30.41 39.30
CA ARG A 549 -1.73 31.38 39.13
C ARG A 549 -1.35 32.81 39.53
N ASN A 550 -0.50 32.94 40.55
CA ASN A 550 -0.06 34.24 41.04
C ASN A 550 1.22 34.75 40.33
N ALA A 551 1.85 33.91 39.50
CA ALA A 551 3.10 34.27 38.83
C ALA A 551 2.84 35.19 37.63
N LYS A 552 3.47 36.37 37.64
CA LYS A 552 3.59 37.24 36.46
C LYS A 552 4.84 36.84 35.65
N ILE A 553 4.70 35.83 34.80
CA ILE A 553 5.82 35.31 33.99
C ILE A 553 6.00 36.22 32.76
N VAL A 554 7.09 37.00 32.75
CA VAL A 554 7.47 37.82 31.59
C VAL A 554 8.38 37.01 30.66
N LEU A 555 7.99 36.90 29.39
CA LEU A 555 8.78 36.26 28.34
C LEU A 555 9.73 37.27 27.69
N LYS A 556 10.91 36.81 27.27
CA LYS A 556 11.78 37.62 26.41
C LYS A 556 11.04 38.01 25.12
N PRO A 557 11.21 39.24 24.60
CA PRO A 557 10.62 39.63 23.34
C PRO A 557 11.14 38.75 22.21
N MET A 558 10.23 38.21 21.40
CA MET A 558 10.57 37.47 20.19
C MET A 558 10.93 38.49 19.11
N ILE A 559 12.18 38.48 18.65
CA ILE A 559 12.62 39.31 17.53
C ILE A 559 12.01 38.70 16.25
N PRO A 560 11.23 39.46 15.45
CA PRO A 560 10.76 38.96 14.16
C PRO A 560 12.00 38.67 13.31
N THR A 561 12.15 37.43 12.85
CA THR A 561 13.11 37.10 11.80
C THR A 561 12.66 37.82 10.54
N THR A 562 13.29 38.96 10.24
CA THR A 562 13.19 39.59 8.92
C THR A 562 13.69 38.58 7.90
N ARG A 563 12.77 38.01 7.11
CA ARG A 563 13.10 37.19 5.95
C ARG A 563 13.88 38.05 4.96
N ASN A 564 15.16 37.72 4.74
CA ASN A 564 15.89 38.05 3.51
C ASN A 564 15.85 36.84 2.60
#